data_AF-A0A412MYW3-F1
#
_entry.id   AF-A0A412MYW3-F1
#
_cell.length_a   1.000
_cell.length_b   1.000
_cell.length_c   1.000
_cell.angle_alpha   90.00
_cell.angle_beta   90.00
_cell.angle_gamma   90.00
#
_symmetry.space_group_name_H-M   'P 1'
#
loop_
_entity.id
_entity.type
_entity.pdbx_description
1 polymer ?
#
loop_
_entity_poly.entity_id
_entity_poly.type
_entity_poly.pdbx_seq_one_letter_code
_entity_poly.pdbx_strand_id
1 'polypeptide(L)'
;MVPKSKQTESVSTEYLRQARIVWRELISIAKKLPKSRALTETQYICRAGYDLMQATAEADGIYAMTQVESAQRLSCLNDAYGRLCLIAMLIDAWLDDMPQVVYTERDQNGAEIQVKKPFVKMERLISLAGSVSNTMKVTKGAIKSERHRLKQFASTGETDNGEFS
;
A
#
# COMPACT_ATOMS: atom_id res chain seq x y z
N MET A 1 23.27 -13.60 -22.33
CA MET A 1 23.82 -12.39 -21.66
C MET A 1 23.04 -11.18 -22.17
N VAL A 2 22.20 -10.55 -21.36
CA VAL A 2 21.35 -9.41 -21.81
C VAL A 2 22.23 -8.16 -21.98
N PRO A 3 22.09 -7.39 -23.08
CA PRO A 3 22.89 -6.18 -23.31
C PRO A 3 22.72 -5.18 -22.16
N LYS A 4 23.84 -4.63 -21.66
CA LYS A 4 23.85 -3.59 -20.60
C LYS A 4 23.01 -2.36 -20.94
N SER A 5 22.76 -2.06 -22.21
CA SER A 5 21.86 -0.97 -22.65
C SER A 5 20.37 -1.24 -22.44
N LYS A 6 19.99 -2.49 -22.16
CA LYS A 6 18.63 -2.89 -21.75
C LYS A 6 18.52 -3.16 -20.24
N GLN A 7 19.63 -3.13 -19.51
CA GLN A 7 19.59 -3.02 -18.05
C GLN A 7 19.27 -1.57 -17.72
N THR A 8 17.97 -1.23 -17.68
CA THR A 8 17.55 -0.08 -16.89
C THR A 8 18.08 -0.31 -15.49
N GLU A 9 19.01 0.54 -15.03
CA GLU A 9 19.27 0.72 -13.60
C GLU A 9 17.90 0.68 -12.92
N SER A 10 17.67 -0.31 -12.05
CA SER A 10 16.33 -0.67 -11.58
C SER A 10 15.80 0.43 -10.65
N VAL A 11 15.36 1.55 -11.22
CA VAL A 11 14.61 2.57 -10.52
C VAL A 11 13.27 1.90 -10.21
N SER A 12 13.10 1.54 -8.93
CA SER A 12 11.82 1.07 -8.37
C SER A 12 10.68 1.87 -9.00
N THR A 13 9.67 1.16 -9.51
CA THR A 13 8.52 1.84 -10.09
C THR A 13 7.85 2.77 -9.08
N GLU A 14 7.20 3.81 -9.60
CA GLU A 14 6.57 4.83 -8.75
C GLU A 14 5.48 4.24 -7.85
N TYR A 15 4.74 3.22 -8.30
CA TYR A 15 3.74 2.55 -7.46
C TYR A 15 4.38 1.83 -6.26
N LEU A 16 5.52 1.16 -6.43
CA LEU A 16 6.25 0.52 -5.34
C LEU A 16 6.85 1.56 -4.38
N ARG A 17 7.35 2.69 -4.90
CA ARG A 17 7.87 3.79 -4.08
C ARG A 17 6.76 4.40 -3.21
N GLN A 18 5.59 4.64 -3.78
CA GLN A 18 4.43 5.18 -3.06
C GLN A 18 3.86 4.19 -2.03
N ALA A 19 3.77 2.90 -2.38
CA ALA A 19 3.39 1.85 -1.43
C ALA A 19 4.33 1.81 -0.21
N ARG A 20 5.64 2.01 -0.42
CA ARG A 20 6.62 2.10 0.68
C ARG A 20 6.38 3.30 1.61
N ILE A 21 5.93 4.43 1.08
CA ILE A 21 5.57 5.61 1.90
C ILE A 21 4.38 5.26 2.79
N VAL A 22 3.30 4.73 2.22
CA VAL A 22 2.11 4.29 2.95
C VAL A 22 2.49 3.27 4.03
N TRP A 23 3.29 2.26 3.69
CA TRP A 23 3.74 1.24 4.63
C TRP A 23 4.49 1.82 5.83
N ARG A 24 5.42 2.76 5.60
CA ARG A 24 6.19 3.40 6.67
C ARG A 24 5.30 4.22 7.60
N GLU A 25 4.34 4.94 7.06
CA GLU A 25 3.38 5.72 7.86
C GLU A 25 2.47 4.82 8.69
N LEU A 26 1.94 3.74 8.09
CA LEU A 26 1.11 2.73 8.76
C LEU A 26 1.86 2.06 9.91
N ILE A 27 3.08 1.56 9.68
CA ILE A 27 3.90 0.99 10.76
C ILE A 27 4.11 2.00 11.88
N SER A 28 4.41 3.25 11.52
CA SER A 28 4.71 4.30 12.49
C SER A 28 3.50 4.63 13.38
N ILE A 29 2.28 4.46 12.87
CA ILE A 29 1.04 4.52 13.65
C ILE A 29 0.88 3.24 14.48
N ALA A 30 0.98 2.07 13.84
CA ALA A 30 0.80 0.77 14.47
C ALA A 30 1.70 0.56 15.70
N LYS A 31 2.96 1.00 15.63
CA LYS A 31 3.93 0.94 16.75
C LYS A 31 3.50 1.69 18.01
N LYS A 32 2.59 2.65 17.88
CA LYS A 32 2.11 3.45 19.02
C LYS A 32 0.87 2.84 19.68
N LEU A 33 0.21 1.85 19.05
CA LEU A 33 -1.08 1.31 19.51
C LEU A 33 -0.99 0.76 20.95
N PRO A 34 -1.96 1.10 21.84
CA PRO A 34 -2.01 0.54 23.18
C PRO A 34 -2.13 -0.98 23.13
N LYS A 35 -1.45 -1.69 24.05
CA LYS A 35 -1.44 -3.17 24.10
C LYS A 35 -2.85 -3.80 24.09
N SER A 36 -3.84 -3.13 24.68
CA SER A 36 -5.24 -3.57 24.73
C SER A 36 -5.94 -3.59 23.36
N ARG A 37 -5.53 -2.73 22.43
CA ARG A 37 -5.98 -2.69 21.04
C ARG A 37 -4.97 -3.35 20.08
N ALA A 38 -3.77 -3.65 20.60
CA ALA A 38 -2.62 -4.00 19.80
C ALA A 38 -2.71 -5.35 19.10
N LEU A 39 -3.61 -6.24 19.53
CA LEU A 39 -3.74 -7.55 18.92
C LEU A 39 -4.58 -7.46 17.65
N THR A 40 -5.84 -7.01 17.71
CA THR A 40 -6.73 -7.16 16.56
C THR A 40 -6.56 -6.08 15.49
N GLU A 41 -6.70 -4.80 15.84
CA GLU A 41 -6.64 -3.69 14.86
C GLU A 41 -5.23 -3.51 14.26
N THR A 42 -4.19 -3.57 15.10
CA THR A 42 -2.79 -3.48 14.64
C THR A 42 -2.44 -4.60 13.68
N GLN A 43 -2.89 -5.84 13.96
CA GLN A 43 -2.62 -6.98 13.07
C GLN A 43 -3.26 -6.75 11.70
N TYR A 44 -4.52 -6.30 11.64
CA TYR A 44 -5.18 -6.04 10.37
C TYR A 44 -4.49 -4.95 9.56
N ILE A 45 -4.07 -3.86 10.19
CA ILE A 45 -3.43 -2.74 9.49
C ILE A 45 -2.00 -3.07 9.06
N CYS A 46 -1.23 -3.72 9.93
CA CYS A 46 0.10 -4.20 9.57
C CYS A 46 0.03 -5.25 8.47
N ARG A 47 -0.97 -6.13 8.51
CA ARG A 47 -1.19 -7.14 7.46
C ARG A 47 -1.55 -6.48 6.13
N ALA A 48 -2.50 -5.54 6.11
CA ALA A 48 -2.88 -4.83 4.90
C ALA A 48 -1.71 -4.06 4.27
N GLY A 49 -0.87 -3.42 5.11
CA GLY A 49 0.34 -2.74 4.65
C GLY A 49 1.42 -3.69 4.14
N TYR A 50 1.60 -4.86 4.78
CA TYR A 50 2.50 -5.90 4.30
C TYR A 50 2.03 -6.49 2.96
N ASP A 51 0.75 -6.83 2.84
CA ASP A 51 0.16 -7.38 1.62
C ASP A 51 0.24 -6.37 0.47
N LEU A 52 0.09 -5.06 0.74
CA LEU A 52 0.34 -4.00 -0.23
C LEU A 52 1.79 -4.00 -0.73
N MET A 53 2.76 -4.06 0.19
CA MET A 53 4.19 -4.11 -0.14
C MET A 53 4.53 -5.36 -0.95
N GLN A 54 3.97 -6.51 -0.57
CA GLN A 54 4.16 -7.77 -1.28
C GLN A 54 3.62 -7.68 -2.71
N ALA A 55 2.35 -7.30 -2.89
CA ALA A 55 1.73 -7.22 -4.20
C ALA A 55 2.43 -6.21 -5.13
N THR A 56 2.88 -5.07 -4.59
CA THR A 56 3.64 -4.09 -5.40
C THR A 56 5.06 -4.54 -5.71
N ALA A 57 5.74 -5.26 -4.82
CA ALA A 57 7.05 -5.83 -5.10
C ALA A 57 6.96 -6.96 -6.15
N GLU A 58 5.95 -7.81 -6.06
CA GLU A 58 5.67 -8.85 -7.07
C GLU A 58 5.40 -8.23 -8.44
N ALA A 59 4.57 -7.18 -8.51
CA ALA A 59 4.33 -6.44 -9.75
C ALA A 59 5.61 -5.81 -10.34
N ASP A 60 6.47 -5.24 -9.49
CA ASP A 60 7.73 -4.60 -9.88
C ASP A 60 8.71 -5.61 -10.48
N GLY A 61 8.77 -6.81 -9.91
CA GLY A 61 9.66 -7.88 -10.35
C GLY A 61 9.31 -8.56 -11.68
N ILE A 62 8.09 -8.38 -12.19
CA ILE A 62 7.65 -9.00 -13.46
C ILE A 62 8.06 -8.11 -14.63
N TYR A 63 8.92 -8.53 -15.57
CA TYR A 63 9.35 -7.64 -16.68
C TYR A 63 8.19 -7.19 -17.60
N ALA A 64 7.19 -8.05 -17.80
CA ALA A 64 6.00 -7.81 -18.64
C ALA A 64 6.34 -7.62 -20.13
N MET A 65 7.17 -8.54 -20.64
CA MET A 65 7.58 -8.65 -22.04
C MET A 65 6.66 -9.58 -22.84
N THR A 66 5.89 -10.44 -22.18
CA THR A 66 4.91 -11.34 -22.81
C THR A 66 3.49 -11.03 -22.34
N GLN A 67 2.49 -11.55 -23.06
CA GLN A 67 1.09 -11.42 -22.68
C GLN A 67 0.82 -12.04 -21.29
N VAL A 68 1.43 -13.19 -21.00
CA VAL A 68 1.28 -13.90 -19.71
C VAL A 68 1.87 -13.06 -18.57
N GLU A 69 3.10 -12.55 -18.74
CA GLU A 69 3.74 -11.70 -17.74
C GLU A 69 2.95 -10.41 -17.50
N SER A 70 2.43 -9.79 -18.56
CA SER A 70 1.56 -8.61 -18.43
C SER A 70 0.27 -8.89 -17.68
N ALA A 71 -0.34 -10.06 -17.89
CA ALA A 71 -1.55 -10.46 -17.18
C ALA A 71 -1.25 -10.69 -15.68
N GLN A 72 -0.13 -11.33 -15.37
CA GLN A 72 0.34 -11.53 -13.99
C GLN A 72 0.62 -10.20 -13.29
N ARG A 73 1.39 -9.30 -13.93
CA ARG A 73 1.67 -7.97 -13.39
C ARG A 73 0.37 -7.18 -13.15
N LEU A 74 -0.58 -7.25 -14.08
CA LEU A 74 -1.88 -6.61 -13.91
C LEU A 74 -2.65 -7.18 -12.71
N SER A 75 -2.60 -8.51 -12.48
CA SER A 75 -3.21 -9.14 -11.31
C SER A 75 -2.63 -8.58 -10.01
N CYS A 76 -1.30 -8.58 -9.87
CA CYS A 76 -0.61 -8.04 -8.70
C CYS A 76 -0.93 -6.54 -8.48
N LEU A 77 -1.03 -5.75 -9.55
CA LEU A 77 -1.42 -4.34 -9.45
C LEU A 77 -2.87 -4.15 -9.00
N ASN A 78 -3.81 -5.00 -9.44
CA ASN A 78 -5.20 -4.96 -8.97
C ASN A 78 -5.28 -5.37 -7.50
N ASP A 79 -4.51 -6.38 -7.07
CA ASP A 79 -4.43 -6.79 -5.67
C ASP A 79 -3.90 -5.65 -4.80
N ALA A 80 -2.80 -5.01 -5.21
CA ALA A 80 -2.25 -3.84 -4.54
C ALA A 80 -3.30 -2.71 -4.42
N TYR A 81 -4.08 -2.46 -5.48
CA TYR A 81 -5.15 -1.47 -5.45
C TYR A 81 -6.26 -1.86 -4.46
N GLY A 82 -6.64 -3.14 -4.41
CA GLY A 82 -7.58 -3.66 -3.40
C GLY A 82 -7.09 -3.46 -1.97
N ARG A 83 -5.78 -3.67 -1.71
CA ARG A 83 -5.18 -3.39 -0.39
C ARG A 83 -5.21 -1.92 -0.04
N LEU A 84 -4.99 -1.02 -1.01
CA LEU A 84 -5.12 0.43 -0.79
C LEU A 84 -6.55 0.83 -0.44
N CYS A 85 -7.56 0.25 -1.10
CA CYS A 85 -8.96 0.48 -0.75
C CYS A 85 -9.28 0.02 0.69
N LEU A 86 -8.79 -1.15 1.09
CA LEU A 86 -8.96 -1.63 2.47
C LEU A 86 -8.30 -0.70 3.49
N ILE A 87 -7.07 -0.23 3.20
CA ILE A 87 -6.37 0.74 4.05
C ILE A 87 -7.16 2.06 4.14
N ALA A 88 -7.70 2.55 3.02
CA ALA A 88 -8.52 3.77 3.01
C ALA A 88 -9.75 3.63 3.90
N MET A 89 -10.48 2.51 3.80
CA MET A 89 -11.64 2.23 4.66
C MET A 89 -11.28 2.21 6.16
N LEU A 90 -10.11 1.66 6.51
CA LEU A 90 -9.64 1.64 7.90
C LEU A 90 -9.30 3.05 8.41
N ILE A 91 -8.73 3.89 7.54
CA ILE A 91 -8.43 5.28 7.88
C ILE A 91 -9.72 6.09 8.04
N ASP A 92 -10.69 5.93 7.14
CA ASP A 92 -11.99 6.60 7.24
C ASP A 92 -12.70 6.24 8.55
N ALA A 93 -12.70 4.95 8.92
CA ALA A 93 -13.24 4.50 10.21
C ALA A 93 -12.54 5.16 11.41
N TRP A 94 -11.24 5.39 11.35
CA TRP A 94 -10.50 6.10 12.39
C TRP A 94 -10.67 7.61 12.37
N LEU A 95 -10.96 8.22 11.22
CA LEU A 95 -11.30 9.63 11.11
C LEU A 95 -12.68 9.89 11.73
N ASP A 96 -13.63 8.98 11.53
CA ASP A 96 -15.00 9.06 12.07
C ASP A 96 -15.04 8.77 13.58
N ASP A 97 -14.38 7.71 14.04
CA ASP A 97 -14.33 7.32 15.46
C ASP A 97 -12.90 6.94 15.89
N MET A 98 -12.10 7.97 16.15
CA MET A 98 -10.72 7.79 16.60
C MET A 98 -10.66 7.11 17.97
N PRO A 99 -9.96 5.96 18.09
CA PRO A 99 -9.72 5.33 19.38
C PRO A 99 -9.09 6.31 20.38
N GLN A 100 -9.69 6.41 21.57
CA GLN A 100 -9.17 7.24 22.65
C GLN A 100 -8.27 6.42 23.58
N VAL A 101 -7.19 7.03 24.05
CA VAL A 101 -6.31 6.46 25.07
C VAL A 101 -6.47 7.28 26.35
N VAL A 102 -6.60 6.56 27.48
CA VAL A 102 -6.70 7.16 28.81
C VAL A 102 -5.32 7.26 29.42
N TYR A 103 -4.95 8.47 29.83
CA TYR A 103 -3.70 8.77 30.52
C TYR A 103 -4.01 9.28 31.92
N THR A 104 -3.13 9.02 32.88
CA THR A 104 -3.16 9.68 34.19
C THR A 104 -2.24 10.90 34.12
N GLU A 105 -2.77 12.08 34.42
CA GLU A 105 -2.03 13.34 34.51
C GLU A 105 -2.27 13.96 35.89
N ARG A 106 -1.36 14.83 36.35
CA ARG A 106 -1.58 15.61 37.58
C ARG A 106 -2.18 16.95 37.22
N ASP A 107 -3.25 17.33 37.92
CA ASP A 107 -3.84 18.66 37.79
C ASP A 107 -2.96 19.73 38.48
N GLN A 108 -3.40 20.99 38.42
CA GLN A 108 -2.69 22.13 39.02
C GLN A 108 -2.54 22.02 40.55
N ASN A 109 -3.33 21.16 41.20
CA ASN A 109 -3.31 20.91 42.64
C ASN A 109 -2.57 19.60 42.99
N GLY A 110 -1.98 18.91 42.00
CA GLY A 110 -1.26 17.66 42.18
C GLY A 110 -2.13 16.41 42.27
N ALA A 111 -3.45 16.52 42.09
CA ALA A 111 -4.37 15.39 42.08
C ALA A 111 -4.26 14.62 40.75
N GLU A 112 -4.32 13.29 40.82
CA GLU A 112 -4.33 12.44 39.64
C GLU A 112 -5.69 12.48 38.96
N ILE A 113 -5.71 12.94 37.70
CA ILE A 113 -6.88 12.99 36.84
C ILE A 113 -6.68 12.07 35.64
N GLN A 114 -7.77 11.49 35.13
CA GLN A 114 -7.73 10.74 33.89
C GLN A 114 -8.08 11.64 32.70
N VAL A 115 -7.19 11.70 31.72
CA VAL A 115 -7.34 12.49 30.51
C VAL A 115 -7.47 11.54 29.31
N LYS A 116 -8.52 11.74 28.52
CA LYS A 116 -8.72 11.01 27.25
C LYS A 116 -8.10 11.82 26.12
N LYS A 117 -7.21 11.20 25.35
CA LYS A 117 -6.61 11.80 24.17
C LYS A 117 -6.75 10.88 22.96
N PRO A 118 -6.89 11.43 21.74
CA PRO A 118 -6.83 10.66 20.51
C PRO A 118 -5.58 9.80 20.46
N PHE A 119 -5.74 8.54 20.06
CA PHE A 119 -4.62 7.63 19.87
C PHE A 119 -3.60 8.17 18.85
N VAL A 120 -4.10 8.68 17.72
CA VAL A 120 -3.32 9.39 16.71
C VAL A 120 -3.88 10.80 16.57
N LYS A 121 -2.98 11.76 16.41
CA LYS A 121 -3.36 13.14 16.08
C LYS A 121 -4.12 13.17 14.75
N MET A 122 -5.23 13.89 14.70
CA MET A 122 -6.11 13.90 13.53
C MET A 122 -5.37 14.34 12.25
N GLU A 123 -4.47 15.32 12.36
CA GLU A 123 -3.66 15.81 11.24
C GLU A 123 -2.78 14.72 10.62
N ARG A 124 -2.33 13.77 11.45
CA ARG A 124 -1.51 12.65 11.00
C ARG A 124 -2.33 11.60 10.25
N LEU A 125 -3.59 11.39 10.61
CA LEU A 125 -4.48 10.55 9.81
C LEU A 125 -4.85 11.20 8.48
N ILE A 126 -5.14 12.50 8.48
CA ILE A 126 -5.42 13.25 7.25
C ILE A 126 -4.22 13.18 6.29
N SER A 127 -2.99 13.32 6.81
CA SER A 127 -1.77 13.14 6.02
C SER A 127 -1.67 11.74 5.43
N LEU A 128 -1.94 10.69 6.22
CA LEU A 128 -1.92 9.31 5.75
C LEU A 128 -2.99 9.05 4.68
N ALA A 129 -4.20 9.57 4.86
CA ALA A 129 -5.26 9.49 3.85
C ALA A 129 -4.80 10.12 2.52
N GLY A 130 -4.10 11.26 2.58
CA GLY A 130 -3.45 11.89 1.43
C GLY A 130 -2.43 10.99 0.74
N SER A 131 -1.52 10.37 1.52
CA SER A 131 -0.53 9.41 1.02
C SER A 131 -1.18 8.20 0.33
N VAL A 132 -2.24 7.64 0.93
CA VAL A 132 -3.01 6.52 0.35
C VAL A 132 -3.68 6.93 -0.95
N SER A 133 -4.36 8.08 -0.97
CA SER A 133 -5.02 8.63 -2.17
C SER A 133 -4.03 8.83 -3.33
N ASN A 134 -2.85 9.40 -3.06
CA ASN A 134 -1.80 9.55 -4.06
C ASN A 134 -1.31 8.19 -4.59
N THR A 135 -1.09 7.23 -3.69
CA THR A 135 -0.66 5.87 -4.05
C THR A 135 -1.72 5.16 -4.91
N MET A 136 -3.00 5.33 -4.61
CA MET A 136 -4.11 4.81 -5.41
C MET A 136 -4.11 5.41 -6.81
N LYS A 137 -3.90 6.72 -6.94
CA LYS A 137 -3.82 7.41 -8.25
C LYS A 137 -2.69 6.84 -9.11
N VAL A 138 -1.50 6.68 -8.54
CA VAL A 138 -0.34 6.11 -9.23
C VAL A 138 -0.59 4.65 -9.63
N THR A 139 -1.10 3.84 -8.72
CA THR A 139 -1.39 2.41 -8.96
C THR A 139 -2.45 2.24 -10.05
N LYS A 140 -3.51 3.07 -10.04
CA LYS A 140 -4.54 3.10 -11.10
C LYS A 140 -3.95 3.48 -12.47
N GLY A 141 -2.98 4.39 -12.50
CA GLY A 141 -2.22 4.72 -13.70
C GLY A 141 -1.45 3.52 -14.25
N ALA A 142 -0.76 2.78 -13.38
CA ALA A 142 -0.05 1.55 -13.75
C ALA A 142 -1.00 0.47 -14.29
N ILE A 143 -2.14 0.25 -13.63
CA ILE A 143 -3.21 -0.66 -14.09
C ILE A 143 -3.69 -0.29 -15.50
N LYS A 144 -3.94 1.00 -15.75
CA LYS A 144 -4.38 1.48 -17.07
C LYS A 144 -3.33 1.22 -18.14
N SER A 145 -2.06 1.45 -17.82
CA SER A 145 -0.93 1.17 -18.70
C SER A 145 -0.83 -0.32 -19.04
N GLU A 146 -0.91 -1.19 -18.04
CA GLU A 146 -0.79 -2.64 -18.23
C GLU A 146 -1.96 -3.22 -19.03
N ARG A 147 -3.19 -2.73 -18.79
CA ARG A 147 -4.36 -3.06 -19.63
C ARG A 147 -4.18 -2.64 -21.08
N HIS A 148 -3.52 -1.51 -21.33
CA HIS A 148 -3.23 -1.08 -22.70
C HIS A 148 -2.21 -2.00 -23.36
N ARG A 149 -1.15 -2.39 -22.63
CA ARG A 149 -0.15 -3.36 -23.12
C ARG A 149 -0.78 -4.71 -23.49
N LEU A 150 -1.67 -5.25 -22.66
CA LEU A 150 -2.41 -6.48 -22.97
C LEU A 150 -3.25 -6.39 -24.25
N LYS A 151 -3.87 -5.22 -24.52
CA LYS A 151 -4.59 -4.99 -25.78
C LYS A 151 -3.65 -4.97 -26.98
N GLN A 152 -2.43 -4.47 -26.82
CA GLN A 152 -1.43 -4.47 -27.88
C GLN A 152 -1.01 -5.91 -28.24
N PHE A 153 -0.71 -6.76 -27.26
CA PHE A 153 -0.42 -8.18 -27.50
C PHE A 153 -1.57 -8.90 -28.23
N ALA A 154 -2.81 -8.65 -27.81
CA ALA A 154 -3.99 -9.21 -28.49
C ALA A 154 -4.14 -8.73 -29.94
N SER A 155 -3.68 -7.51 -30.25
CA SER A 155 -3.74 -6.95 -31.61
C SER A 155 -2.58 -7.37 -32.51
N THR A 156 -1.41 -7.71 -31.94
CA THR A 156 -0.23 -8.13 -32.70
C THR A 156 -0.21 -9.63 -33.00
N GLY A 157 -1.08 -10.43 -32.37
CA GLY A 157 -1.15 -11.87 -32.63
C GLY A 157 0.05 -12.65 -32.09
N GLU A 158 0.89 -12.03 -31.24
CA GLU A 158 1.94 -12.69 -30.45
C GLU A 158 1.27 -13.58 -29.39
N THR A 159 0.71 -14.69 -29.88
CA THR A 159 0.40 -15.86 -29.07
C THR A 159 1.70 -16.61 -28.91
N ASP A 160 2.10 -16.90 -27.67
CA ASP A 160 3.25 -17.74 -27.35
C ASP A 160 3.11 -19.10 -28.04
N ASN A 161 3.56 -19.21 -29.28
CA ASN A 161 3.85 -20.49 -29.92
C ASN A 161 5.13 -20.99 -29.26
N GLY A 162 4.96 -21.65 -28.12
CA GLY A 162 5.98 -22.46 -27.49
C GLY A 162 6.36 -23.63 -28.38
N GLU A 163 7.14 -23.36 -29.43
CA GLU A 163 7.92 -24.37 -30.13
C GLU A 163 9.30 -24.44 -29.46
N PHE A 164 9.38 -25.24 -28.39
CA PHE A 164 10.64 -25.89 -28.06
C PHE A 164 10.76 -27.11 -28.97
N SER A 165 11.61 -26.98 -29.99
CA SER A 165 12.13 -28.09 -30.81
C SER A 165 13.09 -28.97 -30.01
#